data_AF-A0A6P0R7S5-F1
#
_entry.id   AF-A0A6P0R7S5-F1
#
_cell.length_a   1.000
_cell.length_b   1.000
_cell.length_c   1.000
_cell.angle_alpha   90.00
_cell.angle_beta   90.00
_cell.angle_gamma   90.00
#
_symmetry.space_group_name_H-M   'P 1'
#
loop_
_entity.id
_entity.type
_entity.pdbx_description
1 polymer ?
#
loop_
_entity_poly.entity_id
_entity_poly.type
_entity_poly.pdbx_seq_one_letter_code
_entity_poly.pdbx_strand_id
1 'polypeptide(L)' 'MSKSVSVKKAFDSVAMQYDKLIRLWVPWYDELTQITINNLACKTNSPCILDLGCGTGNLSSAILDRYPKAKIHVVDV' A
#
# COMPACT_ATOMS: atom_id res chain seq x y z
N MET A 1 -36.31 7.46 -7.75
CA MET A 1 -35.51 6.24 -7.48
C MET A 1 -34.07 6.68 -7.30
N SER A 2 -33.49 6.57 -6.09
CA SER A 2 -32.06 6.85 -5.91
C SER A 2 -31.27 5.71 -6.54
N LYS A 3 -30.29 6.03 -7.40
CA LYS A 3 -29.35 5.05 -7.91
C LYS A 3 -28.48 4.59 -6.73
N SER A 4 -28.48 3.30 -6.43
CA SER A 4 -27.48 2.75 -5.51
C SER A 4 -26.10 2.94 -6.12
N VAL A 5 -25.19 3.50 -5.32
CA VAL A 5 -23.78 3.62 -5.69
C VAL A 5 -23.16 2.22 -5.61
N SER A 6 -22.34 1.83 -6.59
CA SER A 6 -21.61 0.56 -6.52
C SER A 6 -20.57 0.61 -5.40
N VAL A 7 -20.29 -0.54 -4.77
CA VAL A 7 -19.27 -0.65 -3.70
C VAL A 7 -17.94 -0.03 -4.13
N LYS A 8 -17.50 -0.31 -5.37
CA LYS A 8 -16.29 0.28 -5.95
C LYS A 8 -16.34 1.81 -5.98
N LYS A 9 -17.43 2.41 -6.47
CA LYS A 9 -17.56 3.88 -6.52
C LYS A 9 -17.61 4.52 -5.14
N ALA A 10 -18.25 3.85 -4.17
CA ALA A 10 -18.28 4.33 -2.79
C ALA A 10 -16.86 4.30 -2.18
N PHE A 11 -16.13 3.19 -2.38
CA PHE A 11 -14.74 3.04 -1.93
C PHE A 11 -13.82 4.08 -2.58
N ASP A 12 -13.84 4.20 -3.91
CA ASP A 12 -13.00 5.15 -4.66
C ASP A 12 -13.21 6.60 -4.18
N SER A 13 -14.43 6.96 -3.77
CA SER A 13 -14.76 8.31 -3.27
C SER A 13 -14.14 8.65 -1.91
N VAL A 14 -13.79 7.64 -1.11
CA VAL A 14 -13.19 7.79 0.23
C VAL A 14 -11.74 7.31 0.29
N ALA A 15 -11.25 6.64 -0.76
CA ALA A 15 -9.91 6.06 -0.83
C ALA A 15 -8.79 7.08 -0.55
N MET A 16 -8.94 8.33 -1.04
CA MET A 16 -7.98 9.41 -0.73
C MET A 16 -7.96 9.81 0.75
N GLN A 17 -9.07 9.64 1.47
CA GLN A 17 -9.13 9.89 2.91
C GLN A 17 -8.59 8.68 3.69
N TYR A 18 -8.68 7.49 3.11
CA TYR A 18 -8.21 6.23 3.68
C TYR A 18 -6.73 6.28 4.07
N ASP A 19 -5.88 6.93 3.28
CA ASP A 19 -4.44 7.08 3.62
C ASP A 19 -4.20 7.80 4.95
N LYS A 20 -5.08 8.75 5.28
CA LYS A 20 -5.00 9.49 6.56
C LYS A 20 -5.67 8.71 7.69
N LEU A 21 -6.75 7.98 7.38
CA LEU A 21 -7.53 7.24 8.36
C LEU A 21 -6.87 5.92 8.78
N ILE A 22 -6.10 5.28 7.90
CA ILE A 22 -5.48 3.99 8.20
C ILE A 22 -4.52 4.08 9.38
N ARG A 23 -3.80 5.21 9.52
CA ARG A 23 -2.92 5.49 10.66
C ARG A 23 -3.68 5.69 11.98
N LEU A 24 -4.95 6.11 11.91
CA LEU A 24 -5.82 6.25 13.08
C LEU A 24 -6.48 4.91 13.47
N TRP A 25 -6.78 4.07 12.49
CA TRP A 25 -7.52 2.82 12.69
C TRP A 25 -6.63 1.61 12.96
N VAL A 26 -5.41 1.60 12.41
CA VAL A 26 -4.44 0.53 12.60
C VAL A 26 -3.41 1.01 13.61
N PRO A 27 -3.45 0.51 14.87
CA PRO A 27 -2.41 0.81 15.84
C PRO A 27 -1.04 0.42 15.29
N TRP A 28 -0.07 1.31 15.48
CA TRP A 28 1.32 1.11 15.06
C TRP A 28 1.48 0.82 13.55
N TYR A 29 0.67 1.45 12.71
CA TYR A 29 0.72 1.27 11.25
C TYR A 29 2.12 1.54 10.66
N ASP A 30 2.80 2.56 11.16
CA ASP A 30 4.15 2.91 10.71
C ASP A 30 5.17 1.86 11.15
N GLU A 31 5.11 1.41 12.40
CA GLU A 31 6.00 0.36 12.90
C GLU A 31 5.74 -0.96 12.19
N LEU A 32 4.48 -1.31 11.91
CA LEU A 32 4.13 -2.47 11.10
C LEU A 32 4.79 -2.37 9.72
N THR A 33 4.64 -1.23 9.05
CA THR A 33 5.27 -0.98 7.75
C THR A 33 6.79 -1.11 7.85
N GLN A 34 7.41 -0.49 8.84
CA GLN A 34 8.87 -0.53 9.01
C GLN A 34 9.39 -1.93 9.31
N ILE A 35 8.70 -2.70 10.16
CA ILE A 35 9.05 -4.10 10.43
C ILE A 35 8.94 -4.91 9.15
N THR A 36 7.90 -4.71 8.33
CA THR A 36 7.79 -5.36 7.02
C THR A 36 9.00 -5.04 6.15
N ILE A 37 9.38 -3.77 6.01
CA ILE A 37 10.55 -3.35 5.20
C ILE A 37 11.85 -3.94 5.75
N ASN A 38 12.06 -3.91 7.07
CA ASN A 38 13.28 -4.41 7.70
C ASN A 38 13.47 -5.92 7.54
N ASN A 39 12.36 -6.67 7.43
CA ASN A 39 12.39 -8.11 7.21
C ASN A 39 12.53 -8.50 5.73
N LEU A 40 12.55 -7.54 4.79
CA LEU A 40 12.85 -7.84 3.39
C LEU A 40 14.32 -8.26 3.25
N ALA A 41 14.56 -9.57 3.18
CA ALA A 41 15.89 -10.15 3.00
C ALA A 41 16.30 -10.20 1.51
N CYS A 42 16.08 -9.11 0.77
CA CYS A 42 16.46 -9.04 -0.64
C CYS A 42 17.99 -9.03 -0.78
N LYS A 43 18.54 -10.01 -1.50
CA LYS A 43 20.01 -10.15 -1.73
C LYS A 43 20.58 -9.19 -2.78
N THR A 44 19.74 -8.34 -3.37
CA THR A 44 20.10 -7.42 -4.46
C THR A 44 19.55 -6.04 -4.18
N ASN A 45 20.21 -5.02 -4.75
CA ASN A 45 19.77 -3.62 -4.68
C ASN A 45 18.64 -3.30 -5.67
N SER A 46 18.29 -4.22 -6.57
CA SER A 46 17.23 -4.08 -7.57
C SER A 46 16.27 -5.28 -7.56
N PRO A 47 15.56 -5.55 -6.45
CA PRO A 47 14.65 -6.70 -6.36
C PRO A 47 13.43 -6.51 -7.26
N CYS A 48 12.86 -7.62 -7.73
CA CYS A 48 11.52 -7.64 -8.34
C CYS A 48 10.51 -8.05 -7.28
N ILE A 49 9.54 -7.19 -6.98
CA ILE A 49 8.57 -7.38 -5.89
C ILE A 49 7.16 -7.29 -6.48
N LEU A 50 6.26 -8.13 -5.97
CA LEU A 50 4.82 -8.11 -6.28
C LEU A 50 4.07 -7.67 -5.01
N ASP A 51 3.37 -6.53 -5.09
CA ASP A 51 2.52 -5.99 -4.03
C ASP A 51 1.06 -6.26 -4.38
N LEU A 52 0.42 -7.16 -3.63
CA LEU A 52 -0.95 -7.63 -3.85
C LEU A 52 -1.90 -6.95 -2.86
N GLY A 53 -2.97 -6.35 -3.38
CA GLY A 53 -3.84 -5.50 -2.56
C GLY A 53 -3.10 -4.24 -2.13
N CYS A 54 -2.37 -3.62 -3.07
CA CYS A 54 -1.47 -2.51 -2.77
C CYS A 54 -2.22 -1.26 -2.27
N GLY A 55 -3.54 -1.21 -2.43
CA GLY A 55 -4.38 -0.06 -2.18
C GLY A 55 -3.83 1.15 -2.93
N THR A 56 -3.55 2.21 -2.17
CA THR A 56 -2.94 3.47 -2.64
C THR A 56 -1.42 3.39 -2.85
N GLY A 57 -0.77 2.28 -2.45
CA GLY A 57 0.65 2.01 -2.70
C GLY A 57 1.61 2.43 -1.58
N ASN A 58 1.13 2.67 -0.35
CA ASN A 58 1.98 3.12 0.77
C ASN A 58 3.15 2.17 1.06
N LEU A 59 2.91 0.85 1.08
CA LEU A 59 3.97 -0.14 1.30
C LEU A 59 4.97 -0.15 0.14
N SER A 60 4.47 -0.16 -1.11
CA SER A 60 5.31 -0.05 -2.31
C SER A 60 6.21 1.18 -2.29
N SER A 61 5.71 2.34 -1.84
CA SER A 61 6.51 3.56 -1.67
C SER A 61 7.63 3.35 -0.64
N ALA A 62 7.32 2.80 0.53
CA ALA A 62 8.32 2.54 1.58
C ALA A 62 9.38 1.52 1.12
N ILE A 63 9.01 0.55 0.29
CA ILE A 63 9.96 -0.38 -0.34
C ILE A 63 10.91 0.36 -1.29
N LEU A 64 10.41 1.30 -2.10
CA LEU A 64 11.23 2.10 -3.00
C LEU A 64 12.20 3.03 -2.25
N ASP A 65 11.80 3.55 -1.09
CA ASP A 65 12.71 4.32 -0.24
C ASP A 65 13.91 3.47 0.22
N ARG A 66 13.68 2.18 0.54
CA ARG A 66 14.74 1.25 0.96
C ARG A 66 15.54 0.66 -0.21
N TYR A 67 14.88 0.39 -1.33
CA TYR A 67 15.42 -0.20 -2.56
C TYR A 67 15.06 0.67 -3.77
N PRO A 68 15.75 1.79 -4.01
CA PRO A 68 15.37 2.75 -5.06
C PRO A 68 15.42 2.20 -6.50
N LYS A 69 16.06 1.05 -6.71
CA LYS A 69 16.12 0.35 -8.01
C LYS A 69 15.20 -0.87 -8.08
N ALA A 70 14.34 -1.08 -7.09
CA ALA A 70 13.38 -2.16 -7.12
C ALA A 70 12.39 -1.97 -8.28
N LYS A 71 12.04 -3.08 -8.91
CA LYS A 71 10.91 -3.13 -9.84
C LYS A 71 9.72 -3.69 -9.08
N ILE A 72 8.73 -2.84 -8.84
CA ILE A 72 7.52 -3.23 -8.10
C ILE A 72 6.35 -3.37 -9.07
N HIS A 73 5.72 -4.53 -9.06
CA HIS A 73 4.45 -4.77 -9.70
C HIS A 73 3.35 -4.60 -8.66
N VAL A 74 2.48 -3.62 -8.84
CA VAL A 74 1.38 -3.30 -7.93
C VAL A 74 0.06 -3.79 -8.52
N VAL A 75 -0.75 -4.46 -7.70
CA VAL A 75 -2.05 -5.03 -8.13
C VAL A 75 -3.11 -4.72 -7.08
N ASP A 76 -4.19 -4.07 -7.52
CA ASP A 76 -5.42 -3.84 -6.76
C ASP A 76 -6.64 -3.88 -7.71
N VAL A 77 -7.87 -3.93 -7.17
CA VAL A 77 -9.12 -4.23 -7.90
C VAL A 77 -9.97 -3.02 -8.28
#